data_AF-W4G8B2-F1
#
_entry.id   AF-W4G8B2-F1
#
_cell.length_a   1.000
_cell.length_b   1.000
_cell.length_c   1.000
_cell.angle_alpha   90.00
_cell.angle_beta   90.00
_cell.angle_gamma   90.00
#
_symmetry.space_group_name_H-M   'P 1'
#
loop_
_entity.id
_entity.type
_entity.pdbx_description
1 polymer ?
#
loop_
_entity_poly.entity_id
_entity_poly.type
_entity_poly.pdbx_seq_one_letter_code
_entity_poly.pdbx_strand_id
1 'polypeptide(L)'
;MRASPKANLNNDQRQSVLHLLLVCLREGKLPHGSFQFVAGKFGVTRSTIRLIWLRAQVDLNNVQRICESVALQKYSSYVKPALTDANKSLHFKNLMDTVHIDEKWFYMTRIKRMFYLAPGEKPPHRKCKSKRFITKVMILSAVARPRWNNNTGEWFDGKLRTWHFTEMAPAMRSSRNRPAGTMELKTKNVDKTAYR
;
A
#
# COMPACT_ATOMS: atom_id res chain seq x y z
N MET A 1 36.45 1.33 -15.93
CA MET A 1 36.39 1.79 -14.53
C MET A 1 35.08 1.30 -13.92
N ARG A 2 35.12 0.39 -12.93
CA ARG A 2 33.91 -0.13 -12.28
C ARG A 2 33.34 0.97 -11.37
N ALA A 3 32.07 1.32 -11.53
CA ALA A 3 31.38 2.25 -10.65
C ALA A 3 31.40 1.69 -9.22
N SER A 4 31.94 2.46 -8.28
CA SER A 4 31.97 2.10 -6.86
C SER A 4 30.54 1.85 -6.36
N PRO A 5 30.29 0.82 -5.54
CA PRO A 5 28.96 0.55 -4.98
C PRO A 5 28.43 1.81 -4.28
N LYS A 6 27.22 2.25 -4.64
CA LYS A 6 26.57 3.38 -3.95
C LYS A 6 26.36 2.97 -2.49
N ALA A 7 27.14 3.53 -1.57
CA ALA A 7 26.99 3.30 -0.15
C ALA A 7 25.60 3.78 0.29
N ASN A 8 24.71 2.84 0.60
CA ASN A 8 23.40 3.15 1.12
C ASN A 8 23.54 3.41 2.62
N LEU A 9 23.39 4.66 3.04
CA LEU A 9 23.42 5.05 4.46
C LEU A 9 22.32 4.30 5.23
N ASN A 10 22.68 3.70 6.36
CA ASN A 10 21.72 3.10 7.31
C ASN A 10 20.90 4.20 8.03
N ASN A 11 19.79 3.85 8.67
CA ASN A 11 18.90 4.83 9.31
C ASN A 11 19.63 5.67 10.39
N ASP A 12 20.48 5.03 11.19
CA ASP A 12 21.26 5.71 12.22
C ASP A 12 22.29 6.69 11.63
N GLN A 13 22.85 6.34 10.46
CA GLN A 13 23.75 7.21 9.73
C GLN A 13 23.00 8.41 9.14
N ARG A 14 21.76 8.23 8.66
CA ARG A 14 20.90 9.32 8.19
C ARG A 14 20.52 10.27 9.34
N GLN A 15 20.22 9.73 10.52
CA GLN A 15 19.94 10.54 11.70
C GLN A 15 21.17 11.34 12.13
N SER A 16 22.35 10.71 12.08
CA SER A 16 23.64 11.37 12.37
C SER A 16 23.95 12.49 11.36
N VAL A 17 23.63 12.29 10.07
CA VAL A 17 23.72 13.33 9.03
C VAL A 17 22.83 14.53 9.38
N LEU A 18 21.59 14.29 9.78
CA LEU A 18 20.65 15.36 10.16
C LEU A 18 21.12 16.12 11.39
N HIS A 19 21.56 15.41 12.43
CA HIS A 19 22.10 16.04 13.65
C HIS A 19 23.27 16.97 13.33
N LEU A 20 24.21 16.52 12.48
CA LEU A 20 25.36 17.35 12.08
C LEU A 20 24.95 18.58 11.25
N LEU A 21 23.97 18.44 10.35
CA LEU A 21 23.46 19.58 9.59
C LEU A 21 22.72 20.58 10.48
N LEU A 22 21.94 20.11 11.47
CA LEU A 22 21.27 20.97 12.44
C LEU A 22 22.28 21.74 13.31
N VAL A 23 23.37 21.11 13.73
CA VAL A 23 24.47 21.79 14.45
C VAL A 23 25.15 22.85 13.58
N CYS A 24 25.25 22.62 12.28
CA CYS A 24 25.80 23.61 11.34
C CYS A 24 24.83 24.76 11.00
N LEU A 25 23.55 24.67 11.40
CA LEU A 25 22.54 25.69 11.09
C LEU A 25 22.82 26.97 11.88
N ARG A 26 22.96 28.10 11.18
CA ARG A 26 23.08 29.43 11.78
C ARG A 26 21.98 30.31 11.20
N GLU A 27 21.21 30.98 12.06
CA GLU A 27 20.11 31.89 11.65
C GLU A 27 19.12 31.26 10.64
N GLY A 28 18.82 29.97 10.81
CA GLY A 28 17.89 29.24 9.94
C GLY A 28 18.43 28.91 8.54
N LYS A 29 19.71 29.20 8.24
CA LYS A 29 20.35 28.88 6.97
C LYS A 29 21.59 28.00 7.19
N LEU A 30 21.81 27.07 6.25
CA LEU A 30 23.03 26.27 6.24
C LEU A 30 24.16 27.07 5.57
N PRO A 31 25.33 27.21 6.22
CA PRO A 31 26.50 27.83 5.62
C PRO A 31 26.90 27.17 4.30
N HIS A 32 27.46 27.95 3.38
CA HIS A 32 27.95 27.44 2.10
C HIS A 32 29.01 26.36 2.34
N GLY A 33 28.88 25.21 1.65
CA GLY A 33 29.80 24.08 1.80
C GLY A 33 29.42 23.07 2.90
N SER A 34 28.42 23.32 3.75
CA SER A 34 28.00 22.40 4.82
C SER A 34 27.65 21.00 4.30
N PHE A 35 26.96 20.92 3.16
CA PHE A 35 26.65 19.63 2.53
C PHE A 35 27.88 18.88 2.03
N GLN A 36 28.89 19.59 1.55
CA GLN A 36 30.15 18.99 1.08
C GLN A 36 30.98 18.48 2.27
N PHE A 37 31.01 19.24 3.37
CA PHE A 37 31.67 18.87 4.60
C PHE A 37 31.09 17.59 5.21
N VAL A 38 29.76 17.54 5.37
CA VAL A 38 29.08 16.35 5.89
C VAL A 38 29.22 15.17 4.92
N ALA A 39 29.16 15.42 3.61
CA ALA A 39 29.38 14.39 2.60
C ALA A 39 30.75 13.72 2.73
N GLY A 40 31.81 14.50 2.97
CA GLY A 40 33.17 13.99 3.21
C GLY A 40 33.25 13.09 4.44
N LYS A 41 32.54 13.41 5.52
CA LYS A 41 32.53 12.64 6.77
C LYS A 41 31.87 11.25 6.64
N PHE A 42 30.90 11.12 5.73
CA PHE A 42 30.16 9.86 5.50
C PHE A 42 30.58 9.14 4.21
N GLY A 43 31.56 9.65 3.45
CA GLY A 43 32.01 9.04 2.20
C GLY A 43 30.93 9.00 1.10
N VAL A 44 29.95 9.91 1.15
CA VAL A 44 28.83 9.99 0.20
C VAL A 44 28.91 11.26 -0.63
N THR A 45 28.12 11.35 -1.71
CA THR A 45 28.08 12.57 -2.52
C THR A 45 27.27 13.68 -1.85
N ARG A 46 27.59 14.96 -2.12
CA ARG A 46 26.83 16.12 -1.62
C ARG A 46 25.34 16.04 -1.91
N SER A 47 24.98 15.47 -3.07
CA SER A 47 23.60 15.28 -3.51
C SER A 47 22.83 14.35 -2.57
N THR A 48 23.49 13.33 -2.02
CA THR A 48 22.88 12.38 -1.07
C THR A 48 22.52 13.08 0.24
N ILE A 49 23.45 13.89 0.77
CA ILE A 49 23.21 14.70 1.97
C ILE A 49 22.10 15.74 1.73
N ARG A 50 22.12 16.44 0.58
CA ARG A 50 21.05 17.39 0.20
C ARG A 50 19.68 16.73 0.16
N LEU A 51 19.58 15.52 -0.39
CA LEU A 51 18.33 14.77 -0.44
C LEU A 51 17.84 14.31 0.95
N ILE A 52 18.76 13.98 1.87
CA ILE A 52 18.40 13.66 3.26
C ILE A 52 17.85 14.91 3.95
N TRP A 53 18.53 16.06 3.80
CA TRP A 53 18.07 17.34 4.34
C TRP A 53 16.71 17.77 3.82
N LEU A 54 16.49 17.73 2.50
CA LEU A 54 15.21 18.10 1.89
C LEU A 54 14.07 17.17 2.31
N ARG A 55 14.34 15.89 2.57
CA ARG A 55 13.33 14.96 3.10
C ARG A 55 13.00 15.21 4.57
N ALA A 56 13.95 15.74 5.34
CA ALA A 56 13.76 16.05 6.75
C ALA A 56 13.20 17.46 7.01
N GLN A 57 13.18 18.35 6.02
CA GLN A 57 12.55 19.68 6.09
C GLN A 57 11.01 19.59 6.11
N VAL A 58 10.46 18.93 7.12
CA VAL A 58 9.07 19.09 7.56
C VAL A 58 9.10 19.99 8.80
N ASP A 59 8.69 21.24 8.60
CA ASP A 59 8.39 22.29 9.59
C ASP A 59 9.26 22.41 10.86
N LEU A 60 10.25 23.30 10.81
CA LEU A 60 11.04 23.74 11.98
C LEU A 60 10.25 24.58 12.99
N ASN A 61 8.98 24.94 12.71
CA ASN A 61 8.13 25.75 13.58
C ASN A 61 7.06 24.96 14.33
N ASN A 62 6.98 23.64 14.14
CA ASN A 62 5.94 22.83 14.76
C ASN A 62 6.55 21.96 15.87
N VAL A 63 6.36 22.36 17.12
CA VAL A 63 6.86 21.68 18.34
C VAL A 63 6.31 20.25 18.50
N GLN A 64 5.38 19.80 17.65
CA GLN A 64 4.68 18.53 17.78
C GLN A 64 5.10 17.40 16.83
N ARG A 65 6.27 17.42 16.19
CA ARG A 65 6.73 16.24 15.43
C ARG A 65 8.19 15.87 15.70
N ILE A 66 8.37 14.96 16.66
CA ILE A 66 9.51 14.05 16.68
C ILE A 66 9.51 13.29 15.36
N CYS A 67 10.64 13.29 14.66
CA CYS A 67 10.84 12.70 13.33
C CYS A 67 10.13 11.34 13.18
N GLU A 68 9.03 11.30 12.43
CA GLU A 68 8.50 10.04 11.93
C GLU A 68 9.48 9.49 10.88
N SER A 69 9.85 8.22 11.04
CA SER A 69 10.97 7.56 10.35
C SER A 69 11.08 7.91 8.86
N VAL A 70 12.28 8.31 8.41
CA VAL A 70 12.62 8.54 7.00
C VAL A 70 12.79 7.21 6.23
N ALA A 71 11.89 6.25 6.49
CA ALA A 71 12.02 4.85 6.09
C ALA A 71 11.19 4.47 4.85
N LEU A 72 10.49 5.39 4.19
CA LEU A 72 9.69 5.05 3.00
C LEU A 72 9.89 6.04 1.86
N GLN A 73 10.57 5.59 0.81
CA GLN A 73 10.28 6.07 -0.54
C GLN A 73 9.87 4.87 -1.40
N LYS A 74 8.57 4.72 -1.57
CA LYS A 74 8.00 3.82 -2.56
C LYS A 74 7.82 4.65 -3.84
N TYR A 75 8.60 4.33 -4.87
CA TYR A 75 8.45 4.96 -6.18
C TYR A 75 8.01 3.90 -7.20
N SER A 76 6.87 4.14 -7.84
CA SER A 76 6.41 3.36 -8.99
C SER A 76 6.30 4.29 -10.19
N SER A 77 7.14 4.07 -11.20
CA SER A 77 6.98 4.68 -12.51
C SER A 77 6.20 3.73 -13.41
N TYR A 78 5.04 4.16 -13.89
CA TYR A 78 4.34 3.50 -14.99
C TYR A 78 4.75 4.18 -16.30
N VAL A 79 4.98 3.38 -17.34
CA VAL A 79 5.13 3.90 -18.70
C VAL A 79 3.81 4.59 -19.05
N LYS A 80 3.86 5.92 -19.17
CA LYS A 80 2.73 6.69 -19.69
C LYS A 80 2.88 6.76 -21.20
N PRO A 81 1.84 6.45 -21.99
CA PRO A 81 1.90 6.67 -23.43
C PRO A 81 2.24 8.13 -23.72
N ALA A 82 3.02 8.38 -24.77
CA ALA A 82 3.36 9.72 -25.19
C ALA A 82 2.08 10.50 -25.52
N LEU A 83 1.98 11.74 -25.02
CA LEU A 83 0.87 12.64 -25.32
C LEU A 83 0.99 13.09 -26.77
N THR A 84 0.37 12.34 -27.69
CA THR A 84 0.12 12.77 -29.08
C THR A 84 -0.93 13.89 -29.11
N ASP A 85 -0.96 14.71 -30.17
CA ASP A 85 -1.94 15.80 -30.29
C ASP A 85 -3.40 15.31 -30.30
N ALA A 86 -3.64 14.07 -30.73
CA ALA A 86 -4.92 13.39 -30.58
C ALA A 86 -5.31 13.11 -29.11
N ASN A 87 -4.33 12.91 -28.22
CA ASN A 87 -4.53 12.75 -26.78
C ASN A 87 -4.60 14.09 -26.04
N LYS A 88 -4.36 15.23 -26.71
CA LYS A 88 -4.53 16.56 -26.11
C LYS A 88 -5.99 17.02 -26.08
N SER A 89 -6.85 16.49 -26.95
CA SER A 89 -8.30 16.77 -26.95
C SER A 89 -9.08 15.88 -25.97
N LEU A 90 -8.51 15.56 -24.81
CA LEU A 90 -9.21 14.82 -23.77
C LEU A 90 -10.30 15.70 -23.14
N HIS A 91 -11.53 15.55 -23.65
CA HIS A 91 -12.68 16.14 -23.00
C HIS A 91 -12.94 15.42 -21.68
N PHE A 92 -13.01 16.17 -20.58
CA PHE A 92 -13.24 15.60 -19.25
C PHE A 92 -14.62 14.93 -19.22
N LYS A 93 -14.65 13.60 -19.13
CA LYS A 93 -15.88 12.86 -18.86
C LYS A 93 -16.15 12.86 -17.36
N ASN A 94 -17.31 13.40 -16.98
CA ASN A 94 -17.68 13.58 -15.57
C ASN A 94 -18.02 12.24 -14.86
N LEU A 95 -18.24 11.15 -15.62
CA LEU A 95 -18.50 9.78 -15.13
C LEU A 95 -19.63 9.66 -14.09
N MET A 96 -20.55 10.64 -14.06
CA MET A 96 -21.65 10.66 -13.09
C MET A 96 -22.64 9.51 -13.29
N ASP A 97 -22.72 8.98 -14.52
CA ASP A 97 -23.59 7.87 -14.92
C ASP A 97 -22.79 6.58 -15.12
N THR A 98 -21.60 6.47 -14.51
CA THR A 98 -20.73 5.30 -14.65
C THR A 98 -20.54 4.61 -13.31
N VAL A 99 -20.77 3.30 -13.30
CA VAL A 99 -20.45 2.43 -12.18
C VAL A 99 -19.24 1.58 -12.58
N HIS A 100 -18.20 1.62 -11.77
CA HIS A 100 -17.05 0.74 -11.90
C HIS A 100 -17.31 -0.55 -11.15
N ILE A 101 -17.17 -1.66 -11.85
CA ILE A 101 -17.36 -3.01 -11.30
C ILE A 101 -16.01 -3.72 -11.41
N ASP A 102 -15.55 -4.32 -10.31
CA ASP A 102 -14.32 -5.11 -10.27
C ASP A 102 -14.57 -6.47 -9.65
N GLU A 103 -14.00 -7.50 -10.28
CA GLU A 103 -14.03 -8.88 -9.83
C GLU A 103 -12.66 -9.30 -9.34
N LYS A 104 -12.61 -9.85 -8.13
CA LYS A 104 -11.32 -10.25 -7.55
C LYS A 104 -11.41 -11.51 -6.72
N TRP A 105 -10.47 -12.41 -6.98
CA TRP A 105 -10.26 -13.63 -6.23
C TRP A 105 -9.36 -13.37 -5.02
N PHE A 106 -9.87 -13.68 -3.83
CA PHE A 106 -9.14 -13.60 -2.57
C PHE A 106 -9.05 -14.96 -1.89
N TYR A 107 -7.91 -15.25 -1.29
CA TYR A 107 -7.84 -16.37 -0.34
C TYR A 107 -8.58 -15.97 0.93
N MET A 108 -9.46 -16.84 1.42
CA MET A 108 -10.24 -16.61 2.64
C MET A 108 -9.36 -16.31 3.86
N THR A 109 -8.13 -16.82 3.86
CA THR A 109 -7.10 -16.41 4.80
C THR A 109 -5.76 -16.16 4.11
N ARG A 110 -5.00 -15.19 4.60
CA ARG A 110 -3.61 -14.97 4.14
C ARG A 110 -2.73 -16.14 4.59
N ILE A 111 -1.80 -16.53 3.72
CA ILE A 111 -0.79 -17.56 4.01
C ILE A 111 0.07 -17.13 5.19
N LYS A 112 0.65 -15.94 5.10
CA LYS A 112 1.39 -15.30 6.18
C LYS A 112 0.47 -14.25 6.81
N ARG A 113 0.17 -14.42 8.10
CA ARG A 113 -0.56 -13.45 8.92
C ARG A 113 0.30 -13.14 10.13
N MET A 114 0.44 -11.86 10.44
CA MET A 114 1.10 -11.42 11.67
C MET A 114 0.03 -11.29 12.75
N PHE A 115 0.33 -11.77 13.95
CA PHE A 115 -0.51 -11.66 15.13
C PHE A 115 0.25 -10.84 16.17
N TYR A 116 -0.43 -9.89 16.79
CA TYR A 116 0.06 -9.25 18.00
C TYR A 116 -0.39 -10.12 19.17
N LEU A 117 0.56 -10.54 20.01
CA LEU A 117 0.31 -11.42 21.15
C LEU A 117 0.64 -10.64 22.42
N ALA A 118 -0.21 -10.76 23.44
CA ALA A 118 0.12 -10.26 24.76
C ALA A 118 1.26 -11.09 25.38
N PRO A 119 2.06 -10.53 26.30
CA PRO A 119 3.09 -11.29 27.02
C PRO A 119 2.48 -12.52 27.73
N GLY A 120 2.93 -13.72 27.37
CA GLY A 120 2.44 -14.99 27.92
C GLY A 120 1.35 -15.70 27.08
N GLU A 121 0.82 -15.06 26.04
CA GLU A 121 -0.17 -15.67 25.15
C GLU A 121 0.50 -16.63 24.15
N LYS A 122 -0.03 -17.85 24.02
CA LYS A 122 0.51 -18.84 23.08
C LYS A 122 0.20 -18.44 21.64
N PRO A 123 1.18 -18.47 20.72
CA PRO A 123 0.94 -18.10 19.33
C PRO A 123 -0.11 -19.02 18.69
N PRO A 124 -1.07 -18.47 17.92
CA PRO A 124 -2.12 -19.27 17.30
C PRO A 124 -1.52 -20.21 16.26
N HIS A 125 -1.74 -21.52 16.45
CA HIS A 125 -1.23 -22.54 15.53
C HIS A 125 -2.15 -22.68 14.33
N ARG A 126 -1.62 -22.40 13.13
CA ARG A 126 -2.32 -22.58 11.86
C ARG A 126 -1.61 -23.64 11.04
N LYS A 127 -2.25 -24.80 10.85
CA LYS A 127 -1.75 -25.88 9.98
C LYS A 127 -2.54 -25.93 8.69
N CYS A 128 -1.84 -25.94 7.56
CA CYS A 128 -2.40 -26.25 6.24
C CYS A 128 -1.35 -26.98 5.42
N LYS A 129 -1.75 -28.02 4.67
CA LYS A 129 -0.81 -28.85 3.89
C LYS A 129 -0.16 -28.08 2.75
N SER A 130 -0.92 -27.21 2.07
CA SER A 130 -0.40 -26.32 1.02
C SER A 130 -1.37 -25.16 0.76
N LYS A 131 -0.90 -24.10 0.10
CA LYS A 131 -1.74 -22.95 -0.31
C LYS A 131 -2.98 -23.36 -1.12
N ARG A 132 -2.91 -24.47 -1.85
CA ARG A 132 -4.01 -24.97 -2.70
C ARG A 132 -5.24 -25.39 -1.89
N PHE A 133 -5.07 -25.74 -0.61
CA PHE A 133 -6.16 -26.10 0.29
C PHE A 133 -6.82 -24.90 0.98
N ILE A 134 -6.36 -23.66 0.72
CA ILE A 134 -7.03 -22.45 1.21
C ILE A 134 -8.10 -22.05 0.20
N THR A 135 -9.35 -22.00 0.64
CA THR A 135 -10.51 -21.59 -0.17
C THR A 135 -10.30 -20.20 -0.78
N LYS A 136 -10.56 -20.07 -2.09
CA LYS A 136 -10.49 -18.81 -2.84
C LYS A 136 -11.89 -18.25 -3.08
N VAL A 137 -12.28 -17.20 -2.40
CA VAL A 137 -13.56 -16.55 -2.61
C VAL A 137 -13.44 -15.48 -3.69
N MET A 138 -14.38 -15.46 -4.64
CA MET A 138 -14.53 -14.35 -5.57
C MET A 138 -15.42 -13.28 -4.95
N ILE A 139 -14.98 -12.04 -5.05
CA ILE A 139 -15.71 -10.87 -4.56
C ILE A 139 -15.90 -9.91 -5.73
N LEU A 140 -17.13 -9.44 -5.90
CA LEU A 140 -17.51 -8.40 -6.84
C LEU A 140 -17.78 -7.12 -6.04
N SER A 141 -17.14 -6.03 -6.42
CA SER A 141 -17.41 -4.72 -5.81
C SER A 141 -17.82 -3.73 -6.88
N ALA A 142 -18.86 -2.95 -6.58
CA ALA A 142 -19.31 -1.86 -7.42
C ALA A 142 -19.09 -0.53 -6.70
N VAL A 143 -18.43 0.40 -7.39
CA VAL A 143 -18.12 1.74 -6.90
C VAL A 143 -18.45 2.74 -7.99
N ALA A 144 -19.19 3.79 -7.64
CA ALA A 144 -19.44 4.95 -8.46
C ALA A 144 -18.67 6.15 -7.91
N ARG A 145 -18.72 7.27 -8.63
CA ARG A 145 -18.06 8.50 -8.19
C ARG A 145 -18.75 9.06 -6.91
N PRO A 146 -17.98 9.44 -5.87
CA PRO A 146 -18.54 10.14 -4.72
C PRO A 146 -19.18 11.46 -5.14
N ARG A 147 -20.39 11.74 -4.64
CA ARG A 147 -21.13 12.96 -4.98
C ARG A 147 -22.06 13.39 -3.86
N TRP A 148 -22.33 14.69 -3.80
CA TRP A 148 -23.35 15.22 -2.92
C TRP A 148 -24.74 14.83 -3.44
N ASN A 149 -25.61 14.37 -2.55
CA ASN A 149 -27.00 14.05 -2.88
C ASN A 149 -27.93 15.15 -2.36
N ASN A 150 -28.48 15.95 -3.28
CA ASN A 150 -29.40 17.04 -2.93
C ASN A 150 -30.71 16.57 -2.29
N ASN A 151 -31.14 15.33 -2.56
CA ASN A 151 -32.42 14.81 -2.09
C ASN A 151 -32.36 14.32 -0.64
N THR A 152 -31.22 13.75 -0.24
CA THR A 152 -31.00 13.28 1.15
C THR A 152 -30.21 14.29 1.98
N GLY A 153 -29.55 15.27 1.36
CA GLY A 153 -28.68 16.23 2.04
C GLY A 153 -27.38 15.61 2.57
N GLU A 154 -26.93 14.51 1.95
CA GLU A 154 -25.78 13.74 2.43
C GLU A 154 -24.76 13.49 1.30
N TRP A 155 -23.50 13.31 1.68
CA TRP A 155 -22.45 12.88 0.76
C TRP A 155 -22.55 11.38 0.49
N PHE A 156 -22.71 10.99 -0.78
CA PHE A 156 -22.53 9.62 -1.21
C PHE A 156 -21.04 9.33 -1.38
N ASP A 157 -20.54 8.31 -0.69
CA ASP A 157 -19.12 7.93 -0.66
C ASP A 157 -18.65 7.14 -1.89
N GLY A 158 -19.55 6.95 -2.86
CA GLY A 158 -19.29 6.21 -4.09
C GLY A 158 -19.41 4.70 -3.92
N LYS A 159 -19.51 4.16 -2.70
CA LYS A 159 -19.58 2.72 -2.51
C LYS A 159 -21.01 2.27 -2.70
N LEU A 160 -21.23 1.41 -3.70
CA LEU A 160 -22.54 0.79 -3.87
C LEU A 160 -22.65 -0.40 -2.95
N ARG A 161 -21.98 -1.50 -3.30
CA ARG A 161 -21.96 -2.75 -2.51
C ARG A 161 -20.78 -3.64 -2.87
N THR A 162 -20.61 -4.66 -2.04
CA THR A 162 -19.70 -5.77 -2.25
C THR A 162 -20.47 -7.08 -2.10
N TRP A 163 -20.35 -7.97 -3.07
CA TRP A 163 -20.99 -9.28 -3.10
C TRP A 163 -19.95 -10.39 -3.14
N HIS A 164 -20.15 -11.45 -2.35
CA HIS A 164 -19.33 -12.65 -2.39
C HIS A 164 -20.04 -13.75 -3.18
N PHE A 165 -19.29 -14.49 -4.00
CA PHE A 165 -19.82 -15.63 -4.75
C PHE A 165 -19.45 -16.94 -4.05
N THR A 166 -20.22 -17.25 -3.02
CA THR A 166 -20.04 -18.45 -2.18
C THR A 166 -21.36 -19.11 -1.89
N GLU A 167 -21.36 -20.43 -1.89
CA GLU A 167 -22.54 -21.25 -1.61
C GLU A 167 -22.19 -22.28 -0.53
N MET A 168 -23.09 -22.48 0.43
CA MET A 168 -22.96 -23.55 1.40
C MET A 168 -23.48 -24.83 0.75
N ALA A 169 -22.58 -25.75 0.43
CA ALA A 169 -22.91 -27.00 -0.22
C ALA A 169 -22.40 -28.19 0.61
N PRO A 170 -23.16 -29.29 0.72
CA PRO A 170 -22.71 -30.46 1.43
C PRO A 170 -21.46 -31.07 0.78
N ALA A 171 -20.57 -31.59 1.63
CA ALA A 171 -19.41 -32.34 1.21
C ALA A 171 -19.87 -33.64 0.53
N MET A 172 -19.54 -33.81 -0.76
CA MET A 172 -19.97 -34.97 -1.55
C MET A 172 -19.20 -36.25 -1.19
N ARG A 173 -17.97 -36.11 -0.68
CA ARG A 173 -17.10 -37.23 -0.30
C ARG A 173 -16.64 -37.06 1.13
N SER A 174 -16.55 -38.18 1.85
CA SER A 174 -15.87 -38.22 3.13
C SER A 174 -14.36 -38.02 2.94
N SER A 175 -13.72 -37.43 3.92
CA SER A 175 -12.27 -37.36 4.03
C SER A 175 -11.88 -37.53 5.49
N ARG A 176 -10.58 -37.75 5.76
CA ARG A 176 -10.06 -37.97 7.12
C ARG A 176 -10.50 -36.92 8.15
N ASN A 177 -10.76 -35.69 7.72
CA ASN A 177 -11.11 -34.56 8.60
C ASN A 177 -12.55 -34.05 8.41
N ARG A 178 -13.36 -34.67 7.53
CA ARG A 178 -14.76 -34.26 7.31
C ARG A 178 -15.63 -35.43 6.82
N PRO A 179 -16.75 -35.77 7.48
CA PRO A 179 -17.69 -36.75 6.93
C PRO A 179 -18.40 -36.18 5.69
N ALA A 180 -18.93 -37.06 4.84
CA ALA A 180 -19.82 -36.64 3.76
C ALA A 180 -21.09 -36.00 4.36
N GLY A 181 -21.62 -34.97 3.71
CA GLY A 181 -22.77 -34.21 4.19
C GLY A 181 -22.45 -32.97 5.04
N THR A 182 -21.22 -32.79 5.52
CA THR A 182 -20.83 -31.55 6.22
C THR A 182 -21.00 -30.34 5.29
N MET A 183 -21.72 -29.31 5.75
CA MET A 183 -21.94 -28.09 4.98
C MET A 183 -20.63 -27.30 4.85
N GLU A 184 -20.20 -27.06 3.62
CA GLU A 184 -18.96 -26.33 3.32
C GLU A 184 -19.21 -25.15 2.41
N LEU A 185 -18.52 -24.06 2.71
CA LEU A 185 -18.48 -22.90 1.84
C LEU A 185 -17.69 -23.24 0.57
N LYS A 186 -18.39 -23.44 -0.54
CA LYS A 186 -17.82 -23.65 -1.86
C LYS A 186 -17.87 -22.38 -2.67
N THR A 187 -16.89 -22.27 -3.55
CA THR A 187 -16.69 -21.13 -4.42
C THR A 187 -17.50 -21.37 -5.69
N LYS A 188 -18.43 -20.48 -6.00
CA LYS A 188 -19.24 -20.60 -7.21
C LYS A 188 -18.45 -20.00 -8.38
N ASN A 189 -18.33 -20.76 -9.47
CA ASN A 189 -17.82 -20.17 -10.71
C ASN A 189 -18.89 -19.24 -11.27
N VAL A 190 -18.49 -18.07 -11.76
CA VAL A 190 -19.44 -17.02 -12.13
C VAL A 190 -19.44 -16.87 -13.64
N ASP A 191 -20.52 -17.38 -14.23
CA ASP A 191 -20.79 -17.28 -15.65
C ASP A 191 -21.65 -16.03 -15.94
N LYS A 192 -21.77 -15.64 -17.20
CA LYS A 192 -22.56 -14.47 -17.64
C LYS A 192 -24.00 -14.45 -17.10
N THR A 193 -24.59 -15.61 -16.83
CA THR A 193 -25.93 -15.76 -16.26
C THR A 193 -26.03 -15.35 -14.80
N ALA A 194 -24.93 -15.44 -14.04
CA ALA A 194 -24.90 -15.06 -12.63
C ALA A 194 -24.85 -13.53 -12.41
N TYR A 195 -24.62 -12.76 -13.48
CA TYR A 195 -24.64 -11.30 -13.49
C TYR A 195 -25.97 -10.71 -14.01
N ARG A 196 -26.91 -11.54 -14.45
CA ARG A 196 -28.27 -11.12 -14.83
C ARG A 196 -29.17 -11.06 -13.60
#